data_AF-A0A8T5SSY4-F1
#
_entry.id   AF-A0A8T5SSY4-F1
#
_cell.length_a   1.000
_cell.length_b   1.000
_cell.length_c   1.000
_cell.angle_alpha   90.00
_cell.angle_beta   90.00
_cell.angle_gamma   90.00
#
_symmetry.space_group_name_H-M   'P 1'
#
loop_
_entity.id
_entity.type
_entity.pdbx_description
1 polymer ?
#
loop_
_entity_poly.entity_id
_entity_poly.type
_entity_poly.pdbx_seq_one_letter_code
_entity_poly.pdbx_strand_id
1 'polypeptide(L)'
;MNSDNVLEIKKIIQKIVNEEKPKTVKQLINKTAIITGNDEQEIYFAIQELEKNKIIRLGSPTLLRELPTTVNEYLFRNRYFSIEFWIIIFLICAFFPVGMLIPADSSFQFLRVIIGVLFGLFIPGWTITNLVFPKLYEKIDQLERVLIAVGMNIGIIIFSGLILNEIWLIDSVPFVIIIGSFTFLMHLLSVTVRILIGSNKIQIKLPKISTLRKKVRKDEK
;
A
#
# COMPACT_ATOMS: atom_id res chain seq x y z
N MET A 1 -19.42 -31.73 25.01
CA MET A 1 -19.05 -31.88 23.59
C MET A 1 -18.35 -33.21 23.41
N ASN A 2 -18.81 -34.01 22.44
CA ASN A 2 -18.19 -35.29 22.12
C ASN A 2 -16.87 -35.02 21.36
N SER A 3 -15.74 -35.61 21.80
CA SER A 3 -14.41 -35.36 21.21
C SER A 3 -14.38 -35.65 19.71
N ASP A 4 -15.20 -36.59 19.27
CA ASP A 4 -15.27 -37.06 17.89
C ASP A 4 -15.91 -36.00 16.96
N ASN A 5 -16.93 -35.27 17.45
CA ASN A 5 -17.60 -34.21 16.68
C ASN A 5 -16.63 -33.02 16.44
N VAL A 6 -15.83 -32.66 17.44
CA VAL A 6 -14.83 -31.59 17.29
C VAL A 6 -13.75 -31.95 16.27
N LEU A 7 -13.33 -33.21 16.24
CA LEU A 7 -12.34 -33.69 15.27
C LEU A 7 -12.91 -33.71 13.84
N GLU A 8 -14.18 -34.05 13.69
CA GLU A 8 -14.89 -34.03 12.41
C GLU A 8 -15.02 -32.59 11.86
N ILE A 9 -15.45 -31.64 12.68
CA ILE A 9 -15.50 -30.20 12.34
C ILE A 9 -14.12 -29.73 11.86
N LYS A 10 -13.05 -30.07 12.59
CA LYS A 10 -11.68 -29.67 12.23
C LYS A 10 -11.23 -30.22 10.87
N LYS A 11 -11.54 -31.48 10.57
CA LYS A 11 -11.23 -32.11 9.27
C LYS A 11 -11.97 -31.42 8.12
N ILE A 12 -13.25 -31.10 8.33
CA ILE A 12 -14.09 -30.44 7.33
C ILE A 12 -13.60 -29.02 7.07
N ILE A 13 -13.26 -28.26 8.12
CA ILE A 13 -12.67 -26.93 7.98
C ILE A 13 -11.38 -26.99 7.14
N GLN A 14 -10.49 -27.95 7.42
CA GLN A 14 -9.26 -28.12 6.63
C GLN A 14 -9.55 -28.45 5.16
N LYS A 15 -10.53 -29.32 4.90
CA LYS A 15 -10.97 -29.66 3.55
C LYS A 15 -11.45 -28.42 2.79
N ILE A 16 -12.37 -27.64 3.38
CA ILE A 16 -12.93 -26.42 2.78
C ILE A 16 -11.84 -25.38 2.52
N VAL A 17 -10.91 -25.20 3.46
CA VAL A 17 -9.80 -24.25 3.30
C VAL A 17 -8.86 -24.66 2.15
N ASN A 18 -8.61 -25.95 1.97
CA ASN A 18 -7.72 -26.47 0.92
C ASN A 18 -8.36 -26.47 -0.47
N GLU A 19 -9.61 -26.92 -0.56
CA GLU A 19 -10.34 -27.09 -1.83
C GLU A 19 -10.95 -25.78 -2.32
N GLU A 20 -11.67 -25.07 -1.44
CA GLU A 20 -12.51 -23.94 -1.85
C GLU A 20 -11.89 -22.57 -1.57
N LYS A 21 -10.93 -22.48 -0.64
CA LYS A 21 -10.20 -21.25 -0.27
C LYS A 21 -11.14 -20.04 -0.04
N PRO A 22 -12.01 -20.11 0.98
CA PRO A 22 -12.95 -19.03 1.28
C PRO A 22 -12.23 -17.72 1.58
N LYS A 23 -12.83 -16.59 1.17
CA LYS A 23 -12.24 -15.25 1.32
C LYS A 23 -12.40 -14.66 2.72
N THR A 24 -13.38 -15.12 3.49
CA THR A 24 -13.70 -14.59 4.82
C THR A 24 -13.98 -15.70 5.82
N VAL A 25 -13.70 -15.45 7.09
CA VAL A 25 -14.03 -16.36 8.20
C VAL A 25 -15.53 -16.63 8.26
N LYS A 26 -16.36 -15.61 8.00
CA LYS A 26 -17.83 -15.76 7.96
C LYS A 26 -18.29 -16.73 6.85
N GLN A 27 -17.67 -16.68 5.67
CA GLN A 27 -17.95 -17.65 4.60
C GLN A 27 -17.52 -19.07 4.98
N LEU A 28 -16.38 -19.21 5.67
CA LEU A 28 -15.90 -20.51 6.17
C LEU A 28 -16.87 -21.07 7.21
N ILE A 29 -17.34 -20.24 8.15
CA ILE A 29 -18.32 -20.62 9.18
C ILE A 29 -19.63 -21.05 8.53
N ASN A 30 -20.22 -20.23 7.66
CA ASN A 30 -21.49 -20.56 7.00
C ASN A 30 -21.41 -21.87 6.21
N LYS A 31 -20.34 -22.10 5.45
CA LYS A 31 -20.17 -23.35 4.70
C LYS A 31 -19.99 -24.56 5.61
N THR A 32 -19.22 -24.40 6.68
CA THR A 32 -19.03 -25.47 7.66
C THR A 32 -20.33 -25.78 8.40
N ALA A 33 -21.13 -24.77 8.74
CA ALA A 33 -22.43 -24.92 9.38
C ALA A 33 -23.44 -25.64 8.46
N ILE A 34 -23.45 -25.33 7.15
CA ILE A 34 -24.30 -26.04 6.17
C ILE A 34 -23.94 -27.53 6.08
N ILE A 35 -22.65 -27.87 6.15
CA ILE A 35 -22.17 -29.25 5.98
C ILE A 35 -22.31 -30.06 7.28
N THR A 36 -22.06 -29.44 8.43
CA THR A 36 -22.00 -30.15 9.73
C THR A 36 -23.24 -29.99 10.59
N GLY A 37 -24.09 -28.99 10.32
CA GLY A 37 -25.26 -28.68 11.15
C GLY A 37 -24.94 -28.17 12.56
N ASN A 38 -23.66 -27.93 12.89
CA ASN A 38 -23.22 -27.45 14.20
C ASN A 38 -23.37 -25.93 14.34
N ASP A 39 -23.37 -25.46 15.60
CA ASP A 39 -23.51 -24.04 15.94
C ASP A 39 -22.31 -23.20 15.49
N GLU A 40 -22.56 -21.94 15.11
CA GLU A 40 -21.51 -21.02 14.65
C GLU A 40 -20.40 -20.82 15.69
N GLN A 41 -20.72 -20.86 17.00
CA GLN A 41 -19.74 -20.69 18.07
C GLN A 41 -18.79 -21.88 18.16
N GLU A 42 -19.28 -23.11 18.05
CA GLU A 42 -18.46 -24.31 18.08
C GLU A 42 -17.48 -24.34 16.90
N ILE A 43 -17.96 -23.93 15.72
CA ILE A 43 -17.14 -23.80 14.51
C ILE A 43 -16.09 -22.70 14.69
N TYR A 44 -16.46 -21.55 15.27
CA TYR A 44 -15.52 -20.47 15.55
C TYR A 44 -14.40 -20.92 16.50
N PHE A 45 -14.74 -21.62 17.59
CA PHE A 45 -13.75 -22.18 18.51
C PHE A 45 -12.82 -23.19 17.81
N ALA A 46 -13.37 -24.06 16.96
CA ALA A 46 -12.57 -25.02 16.19
C ALA A 46 -11.60 -24.31 15.23
N ILE A 47 -12.04 -23.24 14.56
CA ILE A 47 -11.17 -22.41 13.68
C ILE A 47 -10.06 -21.76 14.51
N GLN A 48 -10.38 -21.20 15.68
CA GLN A 48 -9.41 -20.53 16.54
C GLN A 48 -8.35 -21.52 17.08
N GLU A 49 -8.76 -22.73 17.41
CA GLU A 49 -7.84 -23.79 17.84
C GLU A 49 -6.93 -24.27 16.69
N LEU A 50 -7.46 -24.39 15.47
CA LEU A 50 -6.68 -24.71 14.27
C LEU A 50 -5.67 -23.61 13.93
N GLU A 51 -6.02 -22.35 14.15
CA GLU A 51 -5.10 -21.22 13.99
C GLU A 51 -4.01 -21.23 15.08
N LYS A 52 -4.39 -21.42 16.34
CA LYS A 52 -3.45 -21.53 17.48
C LYS A 52 -2.44 -22.66 17.26
N ASN A 53 -2.91 -23.78 16.73
CA ASN A 53 -2.07 -24.94 16.39
C ASN A 53 -1.26 -24.75 15.09
N LYS A 54 -1.33 -23.57 14.45
CA LYS A 54 -0.65 -23.21 13.18
C LYS A 54 -1.01 -24.11 12.00
N ILE A 55 -2.11 -24.85 12.09
CA ILE A 55 -2.62 -25.74 11.03
C ILE A 55 -3.27 -24.88 9.94
N ILE A 56 -3.96 -23.82 10.34
CA ILE A 56 -4.54 -22.81 9.45
C ILE A 56 -3.93 -21.46 9.82
N ARG A 57 -3.81 -20.56 8.84
CA ARG A 57 -3.44 -19.16 9.08
C ARG A 57 -4.56 -18.28 8.55
N LEU A 58 -5.21 -17.54 9.45
CA LEU A 58 -6.15 -16.51 9.02
C LEU A 58 -5.35 -15.29 8.58
N GLY A 59 -5.76 -14.68 7.47
CA GLY A 59 -5.22 -13.38 7.06
C GLY A 59 -5.84 -12.27 7.91
N SER A 60 -5.09 -11.20 8.14
CA SER A 60 -5.64 -9.96 8.67
C SER A 60 -6.83 -9.51 7.81
N PRO A 61 -7.92 -8.97 8.39
CA PRO A 61 -9.06 -8.50 7.62
C PRO A 61 -8.58 -7.45 6.61
N THR A 62 -8.56 -7.83 5.33
CA THR A 62 -8.10 -6.93 4.27
C THR A 62 -9.20 -5.92 4.02
N LEU A 63 -9.00 -4.68 4.47
CA LEU A 63 -9.85 -3.55 4.08
C LEU A 63 -9.61 -3.27 2.59
N LEU A 64 -10.34 -3.98 1.73
CA LEU A 64 -10.32 -3.75 0.30
C LEU A 64 -11.05 -2.44 0.03
N ARG A 65 -10.30 -1.33 0.01
CA ARG A 65 -10.85 -0.04 -0.41
C ARG A 65 -10.98 -0.07 -1.93
N GLU A 66 -12.21 0.08 -2.40
CA GLU A 66 -12.51 0.19 -3.82
C GLU A 66 -11.81 1.42 -4.41
N LEU A 67 -11.21 1.24 -5.60
CA LEU A 67 -10.57 2.34 -6.30
C LEU A 67 -11.65 3.27 -6.87
N PRO A 68 -11.45 4.59 -6.78
CA PRO A 68 -12.39 5.55 -7.33
C PRO A 68 -12.48 5.37 -8.84
N THR A 69 -13.70 5.42 -9.36
CA THR A 69 -14.01 5.20 -10.77
C THR A 69 -13.99 6.48 -11.59
N THR A 70 -14.10 7.63 -10.91
CA THR A 70 -14.28 8.95 -11.52
C THR A 70 -13.38 9.99 -10.84
N VAL A 71 -12.99 11.03 -11.58
CA VAL A 71 -12.18 12.14 -11.05
C VAL A 71 -12.86 12.81 -9.84
N ASN A 72 -14.15 13.13 -9.93
CA ASN A 72 -14.90 13.73 -8.82
C ASN A 72 -14.91 12.84 -7.57
N GLU A 73 -14.94 11.52 -7.78
CA GLU A 73 -14.89 10.57 -6.69
C GLU A 73 -13.53 10.56 -6.00
N TYR A 74 -12.45 10.65 -6.78
CA TYR A 74 -11.08 10.77 -6.27
C TYR A 74 -10.88 12.08 -5.49
N LEU A 75 -11.35 13.21 -6.05
CA LEU A 75 -11.06 14.55 -5.53
C LEU A 75 -11.89 14.96 -4.32
N PHE A 76 -13.16 14.53 -4.24
CA PHE A 76 -14.08 15.05 -3.22
C PHE A 76 -14.89 13.99 -2.47
N ARG A 77 -15.26 12.88 -3.13
CA ARG A 77 -16.23 11.92 -2.56
C ARG A 77 -15.57 10.89 -1.65
N ASN A 78 -14.43 10.34 -2.07
CA ASN A 78 -13.74 9.31 -1.32
C ASN A 78 -12.76 9.94 -0.34
N ARG A 79 -13.20 10.09 0.92
CA ARG A 79 -12.47 10.78 2.00
C ARG A 79 -10.98 10.46 2.04
N TYR A 80 -10.58 9.21 1.88
CA TYR A 80 -9.17 8.85 1.93
C TYR A 80 -8.36 9.35 0.73
N PHE A 81 -8.80 9.05 -0.50
CA PHE A 81 -8.07 9.45 -1.71
C PHE A 81 -8.09 10.97 -1.90
N SER A 82 -9.17 11.63 -1.49
CA SER A 82 -9.29 13.08 -1.53
C SER A 82 -8.32 13.73 -0.55
N ILE A 83 -8.25 13.26 0.71
CA ILE A 83 -7.29 13.79 1.70
C ILE A 83 -5.85 13.59 1.22
N GLU A 84 -5.53 12.39 0.73
CA GLU A 84 -4.20 12.09 0.18
C GLU A 84 -3.83 13.01 -0.98
N PHE A 85 -4.76 13.23 -1.92
CA PHE A 85 -4.58 14.16 -3.05
C PHE A 85 -4.27 15.57 -2.58
N TRP A 86 -5.15 16.14 -1.75
CA TRP A 86 -5.05 17.54 -1.35
C TRP A 86 -3.83 17.79 -0.47
N ILE A 87 -3.45 16.84 0.40
CA ILE A 87 -2.22 16.94 1.18
C ILE A 87 -0.99 16.96 0.26
N ILE A 88 -0.91 16.07 -0.73
CA ILE A 88 0.25 16.04 -1.64
C ILE A 88 0.31 17.31 -2.48
N ILE A 89 -0.81 17.77 -3.04
CA ILE A 89 -0.87 19.03 -3.78
C ILE A 89 -0.46 20.21 -2.91
N PHE A 90 -0.98 20.31 -1.69
CA PHE A 90 -0.59 21.36 -0.75
C PHE A 90 0.92 21.35 -0.47
N LEU A 91 1.50 20.17 -0.23
CA LEU A 91 2.93 20.02 0.02
C LEU A 91 3.76 20.41 -1.20
N ILE A 92 3.36 20.05 -2.41
CA ILE A 92 4.03 20.47 -3.66
C ILE A 92 3.95 21.99 -3.81
N CYS A 93 2.76 22.58 -3.63
CA CYS A 93 2.56 24.01 -3.70
C CYS A 93 3.37 24.77 -2.63
N ALA A 94 3.59 24.19 -1.45
CA ALA A 94 4.45 24.75 -0.42
C ALA A 94 5.95 24.57 -0.74
N PHE A 95 6.34 23.45 -1.37
CA PHE A 95 7.73 23.11 -1.67
C PHE A 95 8.43 24.12 -2.58
N PHE A 96 7.75 24.59 -3.64
CA PHE A 96 8.32 25.59 -4.56
C PHE A 96 8.67 26.92 -3.88
N PRO A 97 7.72 27.67 -3.28
CA PRO A 97 8.02 28.96 -2.68
C PRO A 97 8.97 28.83 -1.49
N VAL A 98 8.84 27.78 -0.67
CA VAL A 98 9.73 27.57 0.48
C VAL A 98 11.15 27.22 0.03
N GLY A 99 11.30 26.40 -1.01
CA GLY A 99 12.61 26.02 -1.55
C GLY A 99 13.32 27.13 -2.31
N MET A 100 12.56 28.01 -2.99
CA MET A 100 13.12 29.04 -3.88
C MET A 100 13.19 30.44 -3.25
N LEU A 101 12.24 30.82 -2.39
CA LEU A 101 12.12 32.19 -1.89
C LEU A 101 12.71 32.38 -0.49
N ILE A 102 12.84 31.33 0.32
CA ILE A 102 13.37 31.43 1.68
C ILE A 102 14.90 31.25 1.66
N PRO A 103 15.69 32.31 1.93
CA PRO A 103 17.13 32.21 1.99
C PRO A 103 17.59 31.35 3.17
N ALA A 104 18.80 30.81 3.09
CA ALA A 104 19.37 29.97 4.15
C ALA A 104 19.51 30.74 5.47
N ASP A 105 19.79 32.04 5.44
CA ASP A 105 20.09 32.86 6.63
C ASP A 105 18.84 33.50 7.26
N SER A 106 17.65 33.09 6.83
CA SER A 106 16.37 33.63 7.31
C SER A 106 15.92 32.98 8.61
N SER A 107 15.24 33.73 9.49
CA SER A 107 14.53 33.18 10.65
C SER A 107 13.49 32.10 10.29
N PHE A 108 13.04 32.06 9.03
CA PHE A 108 12.12 31.04 8.51
C PHE A 108 12.81 29.81 7.91
N GLN A 109 14.13 29.67 8.03
CA GLN A 109 14.89 28.53 7.51
C GLN A 109 14.36 27.17 8.01
N PHE A 110 13.79 27.12 9.22
CA PHE A 110 13.19 25.89 9.75
C PHE A 110 12.09 25.32 8.84
N LEU A 111 11.27 26.17 8.20
CA LEU A 111 10.27 25.72 7.23
C LEU A 111 10.92 25.03 6.04
N ARG A 112 12.01 25.62 5.52
CA ARG A 112 12.79 25.06 4.42
C ARG A 112 13.40 23.72 4.77
N VAL A 113 13.90 23.55 5.99
CA VAL A 113 14.41 22.26 6.47
C VAL A 113 13.30 21.23 6.59
N ILE A 114 12.17 21.56 7.22
CA ILE A 114 11.05 20.62 7.42
C ILE A 114 10.51 20.15 6.06
N ILE A 115 10.19 21.08 5.18
CA ILE A 115 9.65 20.78 3.85
C ILE A 115 10.69 20.05 2.99
N GLY A 116 11.96 20.45 3.07
CA GLY A 116 13.07 19.77 2.42
C GLY A 116 13.22 18.32 2.86
N VAL A 117 13.12 18.04 4.17
CA VAL A 117 13.18 16.67 4.72
C VAL A 117 11.97 15.84 4.27
N LEU A 118 10.77 16.40 4.27
CA LEU A 118 9.57 15.68 3.79
C LEU A 118 9.72 15.22 2.33
N PHE A 119 10.21 16.10 1.46
CA PHE A 119 10.48 15.77 0.05
C PHE A 119 11.73 14.90 -0.13
N GLY A 120 12.76 15.11 0.69
CA GLY A 120 13.99 14.33 0.69
C GLY A 120 13.81 12.90 1.21
N LEU A 121 12.80 12.64 2.04
CA LEU A 121 12.59 11.34 2.66
C LEU A 121 11.39 10.55 2.13
N PHE A 122 10.28 11.21 1.76
CA PHE A 122 9.01 10.49 1.63
C PHE A 122 8.15 10.88 0.43
N ILE A 123 7.89 12.17 0.18
CA ILE A 123 6.80 12.57 -0.72
C ILE A 123 6.94 12.05 -2.16
N PRO A 124 8.07 12.25 -2.88
CA PRO A 124 8.24 11.71 -4.22
C PRO A 124 8.12 10.18 -4.25
N GLY A 125 8.80 9.48 -3.34
CA GLY A 125 8.73 8.02 -3.23
C GLY A 125 7.33 7.48 -2.95
N TRP A 126 6.52 8.20 -2.16
CA TRP A 126 5.12 7.87 -1.93
C TRP A 126 4.29 7.96 -3.21
N THR A 127 4.46 9.03 -4.01
CA THR A 127 3.76 9.18 -5.29
C THR A 127 4.09 8.05 -6.27
N ILE A 128 5.36 7.62 -6.36
CA ILE A 128 5.75 6.47 -7.18
C ILE A 128 5.17 5.17 -6.63
N THR A 129 5.24 4.96 -5.32
CA THR A 129 4.69 3.75 -4.70
C THR A 129 3.21 3.61 -4.98
N ASN A 130 2.49 4.73 -4.98
CA ASN A 130 1.08 4.78 -5.33
C ASN A 130 0.79 4.54 -6.81
N LEU A 131 1.73 4.89 -7.69
CA LEU A 131 1.67 4.57 -9.10
C LEU A 131 1.94 3.08 -9.36
N VAL A 132 2.99 2.52 -8.74
CA VAL A 132 3.40 1.11 -8.93
C VAL A 132 2.43 0.15 -8.25
N PHE A 133 1.89 0.53 -7.08
CA PHE A 133 0.92 -0.25 -6.34
C PHE A 133 -0.38 0.55 -6.13
N PRO A 134 -1.23 0.70 -7.17
CA PRO A 134 -2.44 1.52 -7.11
C PRO A 134 -3.46 1.01 -6.08
N LYS A 135 -3.61 -0.32 -6.00
CA LYS A 135 -4.57 -0.96 -5.11
C LYS A 135 -4.04 -1.00 -3.68
N LEU A 136 -4.85 -0.51 -2.75
CA LEU A 136 -4.55 -0.54 -1.32
C LEU A 136 -4.78 -1.95 -0.79
N TYR A 137 -3.89 -2.42 0.10
CA TYR A 137 -3.99 -3.67 0.86
C TYR A 137 -4.13 -4.99 0.06
N GLU A 138 -4.12 -4.98 -1.28
CA GLU A 138 -4.27 -6.23 -2.07
C GLU A 138 -2.98 -7.08 -2.07
N LYS A 139 -1.82 -6.43 -2.13
CA LYS A 139 -0.52 -7.10 -2.30
C LYS A 139 0.55 -6.69 -1.30
N ILE A 140 0.41 -5.49 -0.76
CA ILE A 140 1.34 -4.90 0.20
C ILE A 140 0.54 -4.32 1.35
N ASP A 141 1.02 -4.58 2.56
CA ASP A 141 0.47 -3.94 3.75
C ASP A 141 0.86 -2.45 3.80
N GLN A 142 0.26 -1.65 4.68
CA GLN A 142 0.57 -0.23 4.81
C GLN A 142 2.00 0.01 5.26
N LEU A 143 2.50 -0.80 6.19
CA LEU A 143 3.88 -0.68 6.64
C LEU A 143 4.86 -0.98 5.49
N GLU A 144 4.60 -2.04 4.73
CA GLU A 144 5.38 -2.37 3.54
C GLU A 144 5.33 -1.24 2.50
N ARG A 145 4.17 -0.63 2.30
CA ARG A 145 4.01 0.53 1.41
C ARG A 145 4.86 1.72 1.86
N VAL A 146 4.86 2.04 3.15
CA VAL A 146 5.68 3.13 3.71
C VAL A 146 7.17 2.83 3.53
N LEU A 147 7.60 1.60 3.83
CA LEU A 147 8.99 1.18 3.65
C LEU A 147 9.44 1.26 2.19
N ILE A 148 8.59 0.81 1.26
CA ILE A 148 8.83 0.94 -0.18
C ILE A 148 8.92 2.41 -0.57
N ALA A 149 8.03 3.27 -0.09
CA ALA A 149 8.06 4.70 -0.40
C ALA A 149 9.36 5.37 0.04
N VAL A 150 9.83 5.09 1.27
CA VAL A 150 11.12 5.59 1.75
C VAL A 150 12.27 5.05 0.89
N GLY A 151 12.30 3.76 0.61
CA GLY A 151 13.33 3.14 -0.23
C GLY A 151 13.38 3.73 -1.65
N MET A 152 12.21 3.92 -2.28
CA MET A 152 12.08 4.57 -3.58
C MET A 152 12.58 6.01 -3.52
N ASN A 153 12.29 6.74 -2.45
CA ASN A 153 12.71 8.13 -2.33
C ASN A 153 14.22 8.28 -2.18
N ILE A 154 14.86 7.43 -1.38
CA ILE A 154 16.32 7.43 -1.24
C ILE A 154 16.98 7.24 -2.61
N GLY A 155 16.47 6.30 -3.42
CA GLY A 155 16.93 6.11 -4.80
C GLY A 155 16.78 7.39 -5.64
N ILE A 156 15.61 8.01 -5.63
CA ILE A 156 15.35 9.26 -6.37
C ILE A 156 16.33 10.35 -5.96
N ILE A 157 16.58 10.56 -4.67
CA ILE A 157 17.47 11.61 -4.19
C ILE A 157 18.91 11.35 -4.66
N ILE A 158 19.40 10.12 -4.56
CA ILE A 158 20.75 9.76 -5.03
C ILE A 158 20.89 10.02 -6.53
N PHE A 159 19.97 9.49 -7.35
CA PHE A 159 20.03 9.69 -8.80
C PHE A 159 19.86 11.16 -9.20
N SER A 160 18.98 11.89 -8.52
CA SER A 160 18.78 13.31 -8.78
C SER A 160 20.05 14.09 -8.45
N GLY A 161 20.70 13.81 -7.32
CA GLY A 161 21.97 14.42 -6.93
C GLY A 161 23.08 14.19 -7.96
N LEU A 162 23.18 12.97 -8.51
CA LEU A 162 24.13 12.65 -9.58
C LEU A 162 23.84 13.46 -10.85
N ILE A 163 22.59 13.47 -11.31
CA ILE A 163 22.19 14.22 -12.51
C ILE A 163 22.45 15.71 -12.34
N LEU A 164 22.12 16.28 -11.18
CA LEU A 164 22.34 17.69 -10.87
C LEU A 164 23.81 18.06 -10.79
N ASN A 165 24.65 17.18 -10.24
CA ASN A 165 26.08 17.39 -10.16
C ASN A 165 26.69 17.64 -11.54
N GLU A 166 26.25 16.88 -12.55
CA GLU A 166 26.75 16.97 -13.93
C GLU A 166 26.21 18.20 -14.70
N ILE A 167 24.99 18.67 -14.39
CA ILE A 167 24.33 19.73 -15.17
C ILE A 167 24.52 21.13 -14.57
N TRP A 168 24.40 21.28 -13.25
CA TRP A 168 24.24 22.59 -12.61
C TRP A 168 25.10 22.82 -11.36
N LEU A 169 25.98 21.88 -11.02
CA LEU A 169 26.46 21.71 -9.64
C LEU A 169 25.26 21.54 -8.67
N ILE A 170 25.52 20.99 -7.48
CA ILE A 170 24.45 20.76 -6.51
C ILE A 170 24.03 22.11 -5.90
N ASP A 171 23.11 22.80 -6.58
CA ASP A 171 22.41 23.98 -6.07
C ASP A 171 20.96 23.64 -5.71
N SER A 172 20.45 24.37 -4.73
CA SER A 172 19.11 24.21 -4.17
C SER A 172 17.99 24.55 -5.16
N VAL A 173 18.17 25.56 -6.02
CA VAL A 173 17.11 25.99 -6.93
C VAL A 173 16.82 24.94 -8.01
N PRO A 174 17.83 24.43 -8.76
CA PRO A 174 17.59 23.37 -9.74
C PRO A 174 17.07 22.09 -9.10
N PHE A 175 17.53 21.76 -7.88
CA PHE A 175 17.05 20.60 -7.12
C PHE A 175 15.55 20.69 -6.81
N VAL A 176 15.09 21.85 -6.33
CA VAL A 176 13.67 22.09 -6.03
C VAL A 176 12.82 21.98 -7.29
N ILE A 177 13.28 22.53 -8.42
CA ILE A 177 12.55 22.46 -9.70
C ILE A 177 12.41 21.00 -10.17
N ILE A 178 13.51 20.24 -10.17
CA ILE A 178 13.52 18.84 -10.64
C ILE A 178 12.64 17.98 -9.75
N ILE A 179 12.87 17.98 -8.43
CA ILE A 179 12.15 17.12 -7.49
C ILE A 179 10.67 17.53 -7.41
N GLY A 180 10.37 18.83 -7.36
CA GLY A 180 9.00 19.33 -7.30
C GLY A 180 8.20 18.93 -8.54
N SER A 181 8.76 19.16 -9.73
CA SER A 181 8.10 18.83 -11.01
C SER A 181 7.93 17.33 -11.20
N PHE A 182 8.96 16.55 -10.86
CA PHE A 182 8.91 15.10 -10.90
C PHE A 182 7.81 14.54 -9.99
N THR A 183 7.73 15.04 -8.75
CA THR A 183 6.70 14.65 -7.78
C THR A 183 5.30 14.97 -8.29
N PHE A 184 5.10 16.16 -8.86
CA PHE A 184 3.83 16.56 -9.44
C PHE A 184 3.41 15.64 -10.60
N LEU A 185 4.34 15.34 -11.51
CA LEU A 185 4.08 14.44 -12.64
C LEU A 185 3.71 13.04 -12.17
N MET A 186 4.47 12.48 -11.22
CA MET A 186 4.21 11.14 -10.68
C MET A 186 2.89 11.09 -9.91
N HIS A 187 2.53 12.17 -9.20
CA HIS A 187 1.24 12.27 -8.53
C HIS A 187 0.07 12.24 -9.52
N LEU A 188 0.12 13.05 -10.59
CA LEU A 188 -0.91 13.06 -11.64
C LEU A 188 -1.05 11.71 -12.33
N LEU A 189 0.08 11.07 -12.64
CA LEU A 189 0.09 9.75 -13.26
C LEU A 189 -0.52 8.70 -12.31
N SER A 190 -0.18 8.74 -11.03
CA SER A 190 -0.76 7.86 -10.02
C SER A 190 -2.28 7.99 -9.92
N VAL A 191 -2.80 9.23 -9.87
CA VAL A 191 -4.24 9.51 -9.85
C VAL A 191 -4.91 8.93 -11.09
N THR A 192 -4.32 9.18 -12.27
CA THR A 192 -4.86 8.73 -13.55
C THR A 192 -4.92 7.21 -13.63
N VAL A 193 -3.84 6.52 -13.26
CA VAL A 193 -3.78 5.04 -13.24
C VAL A 193 -4.79 4.46 -12.25
N ARG A 194 -4.93 5.04 -11.05
CA ARG A 194 -5.91 4.60 -10.06
C ARG A 194 -7.34 4.69 -10.57
N ILE A 195 -7.68 5.78 -11.26
CA ILE A 195 -9.00 5.97 -11.87
C ILE A 195 -9.22 4.97 -13.00
N LEU A 196 -8.25 4.79 -13.90
CA LEU A 196 -8.37 3.85 -15.03
C LEU A 196 -8.57 2.40 -14.59
N ILE A 197 -7.90 1.99 -13.50
CA ILE A 197 -8.09 0.66 -12.90
C ILE A 197 -9.46 0.58 -12.21
N GLY A 198 -9.86 1.63 -11.49
CA GLY A 198 -11.18 1.71 -10.85
C GLY A 198 -12.34 1.61 -11.86
N SER A 199 -12.27 2.33 -12.98
CA SER A 199 -13.25 2.25 -14.07
C SER A 199 -13.18 0.95 -14.88
N ASN A 200 -12.35 -0.02 -14.48
CA ASN A 200 -12.11 -1.29 -15.17
C ASN A 200 -11.66 -1.14 -16.64
N LYS A 201 -11.09 0.01 -17.01
CA LYS A 201 -10.52 0.26 -18.35
C LYS A 201 -9.16 -0.41 -18.52
N ILE A 202 -8.44 -0.63 -17.41
CA ILE A 202 -7.13 -1.30 -17.41
C ILE A 202 -7.11 -2.38 -16.30
N GLN A 203 -6.79 -3.61 -16.68
CA GLN A 203 -6.54 -4.70 -15.73
C GLN A 203 -5.03 -4.96 -15.61
N ILE A 204 -4.36 -4.28 -14.67
CA ILE A 204 -2.94 -4.54 -14.40
C ILE A 204 -2.81 -5.80 -13.53
N LYS A 205 -2.43 -6.93 -14.12
CA LYS A 205 -1.99 -8.12 -13.38
C LYS A 205 -0.55 -7.91 -12.89
N LEU A 206 -0.35 -7.19 -11.78
CA LEU A 206 0.99 -7.14 -11.16
C LEU A 206 1.38 -8.55 -10.62
N PRO A 207 2.64 -8.99 -10.74
CA PRO A 207 3.09 -10.24 -10.14
C PRO A 207 2.94 -10.20 -8.61
N LYS A 208 2.53 -11.32 -8.00
CA LYS A 208 2.41 -11.45 -6.54
C LYS A 208 3.81 -11.51 -5.93
N ILE A 209 4.23 -10.51 -5.14
CA ILE A 209 5.54 -10.50 -4.46
C ILE A 209 5.73 -11.74 -3.55
N SER A 210 4.65 -12.36 -3.08
CA SER A 210 4.70 -13.63 -2.33
C SER A 210 5.35 -14.80 -3.09
N THR A 211 5.42 -14.78 -4.42
CA THR A 211 6.13 -15.81 -5.20
C THR A 211 7.64 -15.66 -5.09
N LEU A 212 8.16 -14.44 -4.94
CA LEU A 212 9.59 -14.19 -4.73
C LEU A 212 10.03 -14.72 -3.36
N ARG A 213 9.22 -14.54 -2.32
CA ARG A 213 9.50 -15.07 -0.97
C ARG A 213 9.53 -16.60 -0.92
N LYS A 214 8.73 -17.28 -1.77
CA LYS A 214 8.79 -18.75 -1.91
C LYS A 214 10.01 -19.23 -2.70
N LYS A 215 10.52 -18.42 -3.62
CA LYS A 215 11.67 -18.77 -4.46
C LYS A 215 12.97 -18.68 -3.65
N VAL A 216 13.19 -17.57 -2.94
CA VAL A 216 14.36 -17.39 -2.06
C VAL A 216 14.45 -18.48 -0.98
N ARG A 217 13.32 -18.87 -0.36
CA ARG A 217 13.29 -19.94 0.64
C ARG A 217 13.51 -21.35 0.06
N LYS A 218 13.38 -21.53 -1.26
CA LYS A 218 13.65 -22.79 -1.94
C LYS A 218 15.14 -22.92 -2.32
N ASP A 219 15.83 -21.79 -2.45
CA ASP A 219 17.25 -21.72 -2.79
C ASP A 219 18.16 -21.77 -1.54
N GLU A 220 17.58 -21.71 -0.33
CA GLU A 220 18.26 -21.90 0.98
C GLU A 220 18.19 -23.36 1.51
N LYS A 221 17.72 -24.32 0.70
CA LYS A 221 17.71 -25.75 1.03
C LYS A 221 18.46 -26.55 -0.03
#